data_AF-A0A1A7R4R8-F1
#
_entry.id   AF-A0A1A7R4R8-F1
#
_cell.length_a   1.000
_cell.length_b   1.000
_cell.length_c   1.000
_cell.angle_alpha   90.00
_cell.angle_beta   90.00
_cell.angle_gamma   90.00
#
_symmetry.space_group_name_H-M   'P 1'
#
loop_
_entity.id
_entity.type
_entity.pdbx_description
1 polymer ?
#
loop_
_entity_poly.entity_id
_entity_poly.type
_entity_poly.pdbx_seq_one_letter_code
_entity_poly.pdbx_strand_id
1 'polypeptide(L)'
;MAKKSEIGEAASEKSKKIFADEISSLTMLTAEEILTLFPKETDRKELEELLKIINADSEDKVKQQKLVDNINKISGAILTIGKKFIGVV
;
A
#
# COMPACT_ATOMS: atom_id res chain seq x y z
N MET A 1 -12.66 6.82 -22.61
CA MET A 1 -11.62 6.07 -21.87
C MET A 1 -11.20 4.90 -22.74
N ALA A 2 -9.94 4.80 -23.14
CA ALA A 2 -9.49 3.67 -23.97
C ALA A 2 -9.60 2.37 -23.17
N LYS A 3 -10.28 1.36 -23.72
CA LYS A 3 -10.32 0.00 -23.15
C LYS A 3 -8.90 -0.56 -23.21
N LYS A 4 -8.36 -1.06 -22.09
CA LYS A 4 -7.08 -1.78 -22.10
C LYS A 4 -7.23 -2.98 -23.04
N SER A 5 -6.20 -3.27 -23.84
CA SER A 5 -6.13 -4.52 -24.60
C SER A 5 -6.03 -5.70 -23.61
N GLU A 6 -6.34 -6.92 -24.07
CA GLU A 6 -6.18 -8.12 -23.24
C GLU A 6 -4.76 -8.25 -22.67
N ILE A 7 -3.74 -7.84 -23.45
CA ILE A 7 -2.34 -7.77 -23.01
C ILE A 7 -2.16 -6.72 -21.90
N GLY A 8 -2.78 -5.54 -22.04
CA GLY A 8 -2.72 -4.47 -21.06
C GLY A 8 -3.43 -4.83 -19.75
N GLU A 9 -4.47 -5.65 -19.81
CA GLU A 9 -5.18 -6.16 -18.64
C GLU A 9 -4.34 -7.24 -17.93
N ALA A 10 -3.83 -8.22 -18.67
CA ALA A 10 -2.95 -9.26 -18.13
C ALA A 10 -1.66 -8.68 -17.48
N ALA A 11 -1.05 -7.68 -18.12
CA ALA A 11 0.10 -6.98 -17.55
C ALA A 11 -0.26 -6.24 -16.26
N SER A 12 -1.44 -5.59 -16.22
CA SER A 12 -1.92 -4.88 -15.04
C SER A 12 -2.15 -5.82 -13.86
N GLU A 13 -2.75 -6.98 -14.09
CA GLU A 13 -3.00 -7.98 -13.04
C GLU A 13 -1.69 -8.59 -12.52
N LYS A 14 -0.74 -8.86 -13.41
CA LYS A 14 0.59 -9.35 -13.01
C LYS A 14 1.31 -8.34 -12.10
N SER A 15 1.28 -7.05 -12.45
CA SER A 15 1.90 -6.00 -11.62
C SER A 15 1.22 -5.87 -10.25
N LYS A 16 -0.11 -5.95 -10.18
CA LYS A 16 -0.85 -5.95 -8.91
C LYS A 16 -0.43 -7.11 -8.01
N LYS A 17 -0.32 -8.30 -8.58
CA LYS A 17 0.07 -9.50 -7.85
C LYS A 17 1.49 -9.38 -7.30
N ILE A 18 2.46 -8.96 -8.11
CA ILE A 18 3.85 -8.75 -7.67
C ILE A 18 3.90 -7.78 -6.49
N PHE A 19 3.20 -6.65 -6.59
CA PHE A 19 3.13 -5.69 -5.48
C PHE A 19 2.54 -6.32 -4.21
N ALA A 20 1.42 -7.03 -4.33
CA ALA A 20 0.76 -7.63 -3.19
C ALA A 20 1.62 -8.72 -2.53
N ASP A 21 2.31 -9.53 -3.33
CA ASP A 21 3.24 -10.55 -2.86
C ASP A 21 4.41 -9.90 -2.09
N GLU A 22 5.01 -8.83 -2.62
CA GLU A 22 6.07 -8.06 -1.95
C GLU A 22 5.61 -7.49 -0.61
N ILE A 23 4.46 -6.80 -0.58
CA ILE A 23 3.95 -6.21 0.66
C ILE A 23 3.55 -7.27 1.68
N SER A 24 3.00 -8.42 1.24
CA SER A 24 2.67 -9.52 2.15
C SER A 24 3.90 -10.11 2.83
N SER A 25 5.06 -10.08 2.18
CA SER A 25 6.31 -10.52 2.79
C SER A 25 6.83 -9.58 3.90
N LEU A 26 6.36 -8.33 3.89
CA LEU A 26 6.76 -7.28 4.83
C LEU A 26 5.74 -7.05 5.96
N THR A 27 4.58 -7.68 5.89
CA THR A 27 3.44 -7.40 6.77
C THR A 27 2.76 -8.69 7.23
N MET A 28 1.81 -8.59 8.16
CA MET A 28 0.94 -9.72 8.52
C MET A 28 -0.28 -9.87 7.58
N LEU A 29 -0.36 -9.07 6.52
CA LEU A 29 -1.48 -9.09 5.58
C LEU A 29 -1.20 -10.08 4.44
N THR A 30 -2.21 -10.84 4.05
CA THR A 30 -2.12 -11.67 2.84
C THR A 30 -2.16 -10.82 1.57
N ALA A 31 -1.62 -11.34 0.46
CA ALA A 31 -1.69 -10.67 -0.84
C ALA A 31 -3.15 -10.36 -1.26
N GLU A 32 -4.08 -11.26 -0.96
CA GLU A 32 -5.52 -11.06 -1.22
C GLU A 32 -6.10 -9.91 -0.40
N GLU A 33 -5.74 -9.81 0.89
CA GLU A 33 -6.15 -8.69 1.74
C GLU A 33 -5.57 -7.38 1.25
N ILE A 34 -4.30 -7.35 0.80
CA ILE A 34 -3.67 -6.14 0.26
C ILE A 34 -4.40 -5.68 -1.00
N LEU A 35 -4.75 -6.58 -1.93
CA LEU A 35 -5.49 -6.22 -3.14
C LEU A 35 -6.91 -5.74 -2.84
N THR A 36 -7.53 -6.28 -1.79
CA THR A 36 -8.87 -5.88 -1.34
C THR A 36 -8.85 -4.50 -0.68
N LEU A 37 -7.87 -4.26 0.19
CA LEU A 37 -7.70 -2.99 0.92
C LEU A 37 -7.19 -1.87 0.01
N PHE A 38 -6.38 -2.20 -1.01
CA PHE A 38 -5.72 -1.25 -1.90
C PHE A 38 -5.98 -1.60 -3.38
N PRO A 39 -7.24 -1.46 -3.85
CA PRO A 39 -7.63 -1.87 -5.19
C PRO A 39 -7.08 -0.95 -6.29
N LYS A 40 -6.85 0.34 -5.98
CA LYS A 40 -6.33 1.33 -6.94
C LYS A 40 -4.81 1.42 -6.85
N GLU A 41 -4.20 1.81 -7.97
CA GLU A 41 -2.75 2.01 -8.04
C GLU A 41 -2.29 3.17 -7.14
N THR A 42 -3.11 4.23 -7.02
CA THR A 42 -2.86 5.33 -6.11
C THR A 42 -2.73 4.85 -4.67
N ASP A 43 -3.69 4.03 -4.23
CA ASP A 43 -3.76 3.55 -2.85
C ASP A 43 -2.55 2.64 -2.54
N ARG A 44 -2.14 1.81 -3.51
CA ARG A 44 -0.92 0.99 -3.42
C ARG A 44 0.36 1.83 -3.31
N LYS A 45 0.46 2.93 -4.06
CA LYS A 45 1.60 3.87 -3.96
C LYS A 45 1.65 4.55 -2.59
N GLU A 46 0.51 4.94 -2.03
CA GLU A 46 0.47 5.50 -0.67
C GLU A 46 0.96 4.48 0.37
N LEU A 47 0.54 3.21 0.23
CA LEU A 47 0.99 2.13 1.09
C LEU A 47 2.51 1.90 0.97
N GLU A 48 3.05 1.93 -0.24
CA GLU A 48 4.48 1.79 -0.48
C GLU A 48 5.29 2.88 0.24
N GLU A 49 4.85 4.15 0.13
CA GLU A 49 5.50 5.27 0.81
C GLU A 49 5.42 5.16 2.33
N LEU A 50 4.29 4.72 2.87
CA LEU A 50 4.14 4.44 4.29
C LEU A 50 5.14 3.38 4.75
N LEU A 51 5.23 2.27 4.04
CA LEU A 51 6.13 1.16 4.38
C LEU A 51 7.61 1.54 4.24
N LYS A 52 7.97 2.37 3.27
CA LYS A 52 9.33 2.93 3.17
C LYS A 52 9.72 3.71 4.42
N ILE A 53 8.81 4.48 5.00
CA ILE A 53 9.08 5.24 6.23
C ILE A 53 9.19 4.29 7.44
N ILE A 54 8.26 3.34 7.58
CA ILE A 54 8.23 2.40 8.72
C ILE A 54 9.46 1.49 8.73
N ASN A 55 9.83 0.96 7.56
CA ASN A 55 10.94 0.01 7.41
C ASN A 55 12.31 0.68 7.21
N ALA A 56 12.38 2.02 7.22
CA ALA A 56 13.66 2.72 7.14
C ALA A 56 14.56 2.34 8.32
N ASP A 57 15.85 2.10 8.05
CA ASP A 57 16.85 1.91 9.09
C ASP A 57 17.22 3.27 9.70
N SER A 58 16.38 3.75 10.61
CA SER A 58 16.49 5.04 11.28
C SER A 58 15.76 5.01 12.62
N GLU A 59 16.10 5.93 13.51
CA GLU A 59 15.45 6.04 14.82
C GLU A 59 13.96 6.36 14.70
N ASP A 60 13.16 5.85 15.65
CA ASP A 60 11.70 6.05 15.65
C ASP A 60 11.30 7.53 15.65
N LYS A 61 12.07 8.40 16.31
CA LYS A 61 11.83 9.86 16.28
C LYS A 61 11.92 10.43 14.86
N VAL A 62 12.89 9.96 14.08
CA VAL A 62 13.08 10.38 12.68
C VAL A 62 11.93 9.85 11.82
N LYS A 63 11.50 8.60 12.05
CA LYS A 63 10.33 8.02 11.38
C LYS A 63 9.05 8.82 11.68
N GLN A 64 8.80 9.15 12.94
CA GLN A 64 7.65 9.96 13.36
C GLN A 64 7.62 11.31 12.64
N GLN A 65 8.76 12.01 12.58
CA GLN A 65 8.84 13.27 11.85
C GLN A 65 8.53 13.08 10.37
N LYS A 66 9.11 12.06 9.72
CA LYS A 66 8.84 11.74 8.31
C LYS A 66 7.37 11.41 8.04
N LEU A 67 6.70 10.71 8.97
CA LEU A 67 5.26 10.42 8.86
C LEU A 67 4.44 11.72 8.88
N VAL A 68 4.77 12.65 9.78
CA VAL A 68 4.10 13.96 9.85
C VAL A 68 4.35 14.77 8.58
N ASP A 69 5.60 14.83 8.11
CA ASP A 69 5.99 15.59 6.92
C ASP A 69 5.32 15.07 5.65
N ASN A 70 5.06 13.76 5.58
CA ASN A 70 4.45 13.11 4.43
C ASN A 70 2.97 12.78 4.63
N ILE A 71 2.32 13.28 5.68
CA ILE A 71 0.97 12.84 6.08
C ILE A 71 -0.05 12.94 4.94
N ASN A 72 0.00 14.00 4.12
CA ASN A 72 -0.91 14.18 2.99
C ASN A 72 -0.78 13.10 1.91
N LYS A 73 0.38 12.44 1.82
CA LYS A 73 0.67 11.38 0.83
C LYS A 73 0.40 9.98 1.34
N ILE A 74 0.30 9.79 2.66
CA ILE A 74 0.19 8.45 3.28
C ILE A 74 -1.09 8.28 4.12
N SER A 75 -1.86 9.35 4.31
CA SER A 75 -3.04 9.37 5.17
C SER A 75 -4.09 8.35 4.76
N GLY A 76 -4.32 8.13 3.46
CA GLY A 76 -5.26 7.13 2.97
C GLY A 76 -4.85 5.72 3.41
N ALA A 77 -3.57 5.37 3.22
CA ALA A 77 -3.05 4.08 3.64
C ALA A 77 -3.12 3.87 5.16
N ILE A 78 -2.79 4.88 5.96
CA ILE A 78 -2.91 4.83 7.42
C ILE A 78 -4.36 4.57 7.83
N LEU A 79 -5.33 5.29 7.24
CA LEU A 79 -6.74 5.12 7.55
C LEU A 79 -7.27 3.74 7.14
N THR A 80 -6.88 3.24 5.97
CA THR A 80 -7.29 1.91 5.48
C THR A 80 -6.80 0.80 6.42
N ILE A 81 -5.52 0.83 6.79
CA ILE A 81 -4.94 -0.14 7.73
C ILE A 81 -5.59 0.00 9.11
N GLY A 82 -5.75 1.23 9.60
CA GLY A 82 -6.40 1.50 10.88
C GLY A 82 -7.80 0.89 10.93
N LYS A 83 -8.60 1.08 9.87
CA LYS A 83 -9.95 0.50 9.75
C LYS A 83 -9.98 -1.03 9.77
N LYS A 84 -9.01 -1.68 9.13
CA LYS A 84 -8.86 -3.15 9.17
C LYS A 84 -8.64 -3.65 10.60
N PHE A 85 -7.79 -2.98 11.37
CA PHE A 85 -7.52 -3.37 12.76
C PHE A 85 -8.72 -3.18 13.70
N ILE A 86 -9.55 -2.16 13.47
CA ILE A 86 -10.77 -1.93 14.25
C ILE A 86 -12.00 -2.69 13.72
N GLY A 87 -11.84 -3.54 12.69
CA GLY A 87 -12.91 -4.37 12.15
C GLY A 87 -14.00 -3.61 11.38
N VAL A 88 -13.67 -2.43 10.85
CA VAL A 88 -14.63 -1.56 10.12
C VAL A 88 -14.57 -1.77 8.60
N VAL A 89 -13.65 -2.61 8.11
CA VAL A 89 -13.43 -2.96 6.70
C VAL A 89 -13.21 -4.45 6.56
#